data_AF-A0A2V8WLK5-F1
#
_entry.id   AF-A0A2V8WLK5-F1
#
_cell.length_a   1.000
_cell.length_b   1.000
_cell.length_c   1.000
_cell.angle_alpha   90.00
_cell.angle_beta   90.00
_cell.angle_gamma   90.00
#
_symmetry.space_group_name_H-M   'P 1'
#
loop_
_entity.id
_entity.type
_entity.pdbx_description
1 polymer ?
#
loop_
_entity_poly.entity_id
_entity_poly.type
_entity_poly.pdbx_seq_one_letter_code
_entity_poly.pdbx_strand_id
1 'polypeptide(L)'
;MKYVTALLSLSLFVACFPSSARAQTSTIVLVQRANKDAGTATSATLAFNSNNTAGNWIGVCVRAGHSGQIFTVTDSQGNTYRRAAQYNVTVDTPNGHTLGIFYAENIAGGANAITVSDTISGTMRIAIVEYSGVAATNSLDVFAVA
;
A
#
# COMPACT_ATOMS: atom_id res chain seq x y z
N MET A 1 -10.80 -68.20 33.32
CA MET A 1 -9.98 -67.68 32.20
C MET A 1 -10.78 -66.59 31.50
N LYS A 2 -10.39 -65.32 31.67
CA LYS A 2 -11.06 -64.15 31.07
C LYS A 2 -10.20 -63.63 29.91
N TYR A 3 -10.77 -63.55 28.71
CA TYR A 3 -10.13 -62.93 27.54
C TYR A 3 -10.30 -61.42 27.61
N VAL A 4 -9.21 -60.66 27.49
CA VAL A 4 -9.24 -59.20 27.34
C VAL A 4 -8.75 -58.89 25.93
N THR A 5 -9.67 -58.37 25.10
CA THR A 5 -9.41 -57.90 23.74
C THR A 5 -8.93 -56.45 23.82
N ALA A 6 -7.71 -56.18 23.37
CA ALA A 6 -7.18 -54.82 23.21
C ALA A 6 -7.54 -54.29 21.81
N LEU A 7 -8.35 -53.24 21.74
CA LEU A 7 -8.61 -52.47 20.52
C LEU A 7 -7.48 -51.46 20.33
N LEU A 8 -6.72 -51.57 19.24
CA LEU A 8 -5.81 -50.54 18.76
C LEU A 8 -6.63 -49.46 18.04
N SER A 9 -6.69 -48.25 18.57
CA SER A 9 -7.26 -47.09 17.87
C SER A 9 -6.23 -46.56 16.86
N LEU A 10 -6.61 -46.55 15.57
CA LEU A 10 -5.83 -45.95 14.50
C LEU A 10 -6.25 -44.48 14.35
N SER A 11 -5.42 -43.55 14.81
CA SER A 11 -5.63 -42.11 14.69
C SER A 11 -5.44 -41.64 13.24
N LEU A 12 -6.45 -40.94 12.71
CA LEU A 12 -6.45 -40.34 11.38
C LEU A 12 -5.52 -39.12 11.35
N PHE A 13 -4.37 -39.24 10.68
CA PHE A 13 -3.47 -38.12 10.41
C PHE A 13 -4.02 -37.33 9.21
N VAL A 14 -4.73 -36.22 9.46
CA VAL A 14 -5.12 -35.29 8.39
C VAL A 14 -3.85 -34.60 7.90
N ALA A 15 -3.36 -34.99 6.73
CA ALA A 15 -2.29 -34.31 6.05
C ALA A 15 -2.79 -32.92 5.60
N CYS A 16 -2.40 -31.88 6.34
CA CYS A 16 -2.50 -30.49 5.90
C CYS A 16 -1.46 -30.29 4.78
N PHE A 17 -1.85 -30.56 3.54
CA PHE A 17 -1.03 -30.18 2.41
C PHE A 17 -1.05 -28.64 2.32
N PRO A 18 0.11 -27.95 2.31
CA PRO A 18 0.12 -26.54 2.00
C PRO A 18 -0.45 -26.37 0.59
N SER A 19 -1.60 -25.70 0.47
CA SER A 19 -2.13 -25.30 -0.82
C SER A 19 -1.07 -24.45 -1.50
N SER A 20 -0.47 -25.00 -2.56
CA SER A 20 0.44 -24.23 -3.40
C SER A 20 -0.42 -23.20 -4.13
N ALA A 21 -0.42 -21.97 -3.62
CA ALA A 21 -1.08 -20.86 -4.29
C ALA A 21 -0.45 -20.71 -5.68
N ARG A 22 -1.22 -21.01 -6.73
CA ARG A 22 -0.81 -20.70 -8.09
C ARG A 22 -0.73 -19.17 -8.18
N ALA A 23 0.33 -18.64 -8.77
CA ALA A 23 0.37 -17.24 -9.16
C ALA A 23 -0.78 -17.00 -10.14
N GLN A 24 -1.90 -16.47 -9.66
CA GLN A 24 -3.02 -16.09 -10.49
C GLN A 24 -2.63 -14.80 -11.17
N THR A 25 -2.41 -14.84 -12.48
CA THR A 25 -2.32 -13.63 -13.30
C THR A 25 -3.71 -13.00 -13.31
N SER A 26 -3.98 -12.16 -12.32
CA SER A 26 -5.17 -11.34 -12.29
C SER A 26 -4.97 -10.16 -13.23
N THR A 27 -5.98 -9.82 -14.01
CA THR A 27 -5.99 -8.55 -14.74
C THR A 27 -5.92 -7.41 -13.73
N ILE A 28 -4.96 -6.50 -13.91
CA ILE A 28 -4.86 -5.29 -13.09
C ILE A 28 -5.90 -4.29 -13.58
N VAL A 29 -6.76 -3.81 -12.68
CA VAL A 29 -7.87 -2.90 -13.01
C VAL A 29 -7.86 -1.71 -12.05
N LEU A 30 -7.96 -0.50 -12.59
CA LEU A 30 -8.18 0.71 -11.80
C LEU A 30 -9.59 0.68 -11.21
N VAL A 31 -9.70 0.66 -9.88
CA VAL A 31 -10.97 0.63 -9.17
C VAL A 31 -11.48 2.05 -8.94
N GLN A 32 -10.63 2.93 -8.40
CA GLN A 32 -10.97 4.33 -8.15
C GLN A 32 -9.72 5.20 -8.00
N ARG A 33 -9.92 6.52 -8.05
CA ARG A 33 -8.87 7.52 -7.85
C ARG A 33 -9.44 8.83 -7.30
N ALA A 34 -8.60 9.59 -6.61
CA ALA A 34 -8.88 10.96 -6.19
C ALA A 34 -7.59 11.79 -6.17
N ASN A 35 -7.71 13.11 -6.14
CA ASN A 35 -6.57 14.03 -6.04
C ASN A 35 -6.94 15.29 -5.25
N LYS A 36 -5.92 15.97 -4.73
CA LYS A 36 -6.05 17.21 -3.95
C LYS A 36 -4.85 18.11 -4.14
N ASP A 37 -5.13 19.37 -4.43
CA ASP A 37 -4.20 20.48 -4.23
C ASP A 37 -4.37 20.99 -2.80
N ALA A 38 -3.37 20.76 -1.94
CA ALA A 38 -3.45 21.11 -0.52
C ALA A 38 -2.96 22.54 -0.22
N GLY A 39 -2.50 23.28 -1.24
CA GLY A 39 -1.84 24.56 -1.03
C GLY A 39 -0.54 24.39 -0.25
N THR A 40 -0.17 25.41 0.54
CA THR A 40 1.02 25.36 1.38
C THR A 40 0.72 24.70 2.72
N ALA A 41 1.28 23.51 2.96
CA ALA A 41 1.02 22.74 4.17
C ALA A 41 2.18 21.79 4.50
N THR A 42 2.21 21.30 5.74
CA THR A 42 3.06 20.18 6.19
C THR A 42 2.29 18.87 6.30
N SER A 43 0.97 18.89 6.07
CA SER A 43 0.13 17.70 6.10
C SER A 43 -1.13 17.91 5.27
N ALA A 44 -1.59 16.85 4.62
CA ALA A 44 -2.88 16.84 3.96
C ALA A 44 -3.51 15.45 3.97
N THR A 45 -4.82 15.44 4.23
CA THR A 45 -5.66 14.23 4.18
C THR A 45 -6.56 14.26 2.94
N LEU A 46 -6.70 13.11 2.29
CA LEU A 46 -7.54 12.87 1.12
C LEU A 46 -8.22 11.50 1.25
N ALA A 47 -9.55 11.50 1.18
CA ALA A 47 -10.36 10.28 1.23
C ALA A 47 -10.64 9.70 -0.16
N PHE A 48 -10.81 8.38 -0.22
CA PHE A 48 -11.44 7.73 -1.37
C PHE A 48 -12.94 8.05 -1.41
N ASN A 49 -13.51 8.13 -2.62
CA ASN A 49 -14.94 8.42 -2.81
C ASN A 49 -15.83 7.22 -2.47
N SER A 50 -15.29 6.01 -2.59
CA SER A 50 -15.95 4.76 -2.23
C SER A 50 -15.08 3.96 -1.28
N ASN A 51 -15.69 3.06 -0.52
CA ASN A 51 -14.95 2.14 0.36
C ASN A 51 -13.92 1.37 -0.46
N ASN A 52 -12.70 1.27 0.06
CA ASN A 52 -11.71 0.39 -0.54
C ASN A 52 -12.13 -1.07 -0.38
N THR A 53 -11.70 -1.91 -1.32
CA THR A 53 -11.95 -3.36 -1.28
C THR A 53 -10.77 -4.07 -0.64
N ALA A 54 -11.05 -4.97 0.31
CA ALA A 54 -10.00 -5.73 0.97
C ALA A 54 -9.19 -6.57 -0.05
N GLY A 55 -7.86 -6.59 0.10
CA GLY A 55 -6.96 -7.31 -0.79
C GLY A 55 -6.49 -6.53 -2.02
N ASN A 56 -7.04 -5.33 -2.27
CA ASN A 56 -6.56 -4.45 -3.33
C ASN A 56 -5.20 -3.82 -2.99
N TRP A 57 -4.72 -3.00 -3.91
CA TRP A 57 -3.50 -2.22 -3.79
C TRP A 57 -3.82 -0.73 -3.85
N ILE A 58 -3.17 0.07 -3.00
CA ILE A 58 -3.27 1.53 -3.03
C ILE A 58 -1.93 2.12 -3.48
N GLY A 59 -1.99 3.11 -4.37
CA GLY A 59 -0.86 3.97 -4.73
C GLY A 59 -1.10 5.40 -4.29
N VAL A 60 -0.05 6.06 -3.83
CA VAL A 60 -0.06 7.46 -3.40
C VAL A 60 1.09 8.20 -4.07
N CYS A 61 0.75 9.20 -4.87
CA CYS A 61 1.72 10.09 -5.52
C CYS A 61 1.70 11.45 -4.82
N VAL A 62 2.88 11.96 -4.48
CA VAL A 62 3.07 13.23 -3.78
C VAL A 62 4.00 14.10 -4.58
N ARG A 63 3.64 15.38 -4.74
CA ARG A 63 4.58 16.45 -5.11
C ARG A 63 4.56 17.46 -3.99
N ALA A 64 5.74 17.87 -3.54
CA ALA A 64 5.89 18.98 -2.62
C ALA A 64 6.86 20.04 -3.15
N GLY A 65 6.63 21.29 -2.72
CA GLY A 65 7.13 22.51 -3.35
C GLY A 65 8.50 23.00 -2.90
N HIS A 66 9.26 22.17 -2.19
CA HIS A 66 10.66 22.43 -1.84
C HIS A 66 11.51 21.17 -2.09
N SER A 67 12.80 21.37 -2.33
CA SER A 67 13.76 20.27 -2.39
C SER A 67 14.04 19.70 -0.99
N GLY A 68 14.19 18.37 -0.88
CA GLY A 68 14.62 17.72 0.36
C GLY A 68 13.49 17.45 1.36
N GLN A 69 12.24 17.52 0.92
CA GLN A 69 11.08 17.16 1.72
C GLN A 69 11.05 15.65 2.01
N ILE A 70 10.56 15.26 3.20
CA ILE A 70 10.48 13.85 3.62
C ILE A 70 9.03 13.53 3.95
N PHE A 71 8.45 12.62 3.18
CA PHE A 71 7.05 12.25 3.35
C PHE A 71 6.87 11.05 4.27
N THR A 72 5.80 11.09 5.07
CA THR A 72 5.21 9.91 5.72
C THR A 72 3.79 9.74 5.23
N VAL A 73 3.39 8.50 4.92
CA VAL A 73 2.05 8.16 4.44
C VAL A 73 1.40 7.19 5.42
N THR A 74 0.21 7.54 5.89
CA THR A 74 -0.65 6.70 6.73
C THR A 74 -2.08 6.75 6.21
N ASP A 75 -2.93 5.86 6.71
CA ASP A 75 -4.36 5.94 6.46
C ASP A 75 -5.22 5.52 7.64
N SER A 76 -6.53 5.75 7.55
CA SER A 76 -7.48 5.45 8.62
C SER A 76 -7.75 3.95 8.80
N GLN A 77 -7.35 3.12 7.84
CA GLN A 77 -7.53 1.68 7.86
C GLN A 77 -6.31 0.92 8.42
N GLY A 78 -5.22 1.63 8.75
CA GLY A 78 -4.03 1.04 9.33
C GLY A 78 -3.19 0.24 8.32
N ASN A 79 -3.30 0.56 7.03
CA ASN A 79 -2.50 -0.10 6.01
C ASN A 79 -1.01 0.26 6.13
N THR A 80 -0.14 -0.69 5.77
CA THR A 80 1.31 -0.46 5.77
C THR A 80 1.77 0.07 4.42
N TYR A 81 2.27 1.31 4.40
CA TYR A 81 2.80 1.94 3.19
C TYR A 81 4.31 1.72 3.05
N ARG A 82 4.73 1.37 1.83
CA ARG A 82 6.12 1.28 1.39
C ARG A 82 6.42 2.41 0.42
N ARG A 83 7.67 2.86 0.40
CA ARG A 83 8.14 3.85 -0.59
C ARG A 83 8.65 3.13 -1.82
N ALA A 84 8.04 3.39 -2.98
CA ALA A 84 8.55 2.91 -4.27
C ALA A 84 9.69 3.81 -4.77
N ALA A 85 9.50 5.13 -4.72
CA ALA A 85 10.51 6.09 -5.16
C ALA A 85 10.33 7.43 -4.45
N GLN A 86 11.44 8.16 -4.30
CA GLN A 86 11.40 9.58 -3.96
C GLN A 86 12.56 10.28 -4.66
N TYR A 87 12.25 11.43 -5.27
CA TYR A 87 13.20 12.20 -6.05
C TYR A 87 13.20 13.66 -5.61
N ASN A 88 14.38 14.20 -5.34
CA ASN A 88 14.58 15.61 -5.03
C ASN A 88 15.06 16.32 -6.29
N VAL A 89 14.27 17.24 -6.82
CA VAL A 89 14.67 18.17 -7.86
C VAL A 89 15.51 19.26 -7.20
N THR A 90 16.84 19.22 -7.36
CA THR A 90 17.78 20.08 -6.63
C THR A 90 18.34 21.24 -7.43
N VAL A 91 18.00 21.36 -8.72
CA VAL A 91 18.51 22.40 -9.63
C VAL A 91 18.19 23.83 -9.18
N ASP A 92 17.18 24.01 -8.34
CA ASP A 92 16.76 25.31 -7.78
C ASP A 92 16.59 25.23 -6.25
N THR A 93 17.52 24.59 -5.55
CA THR A 93 17.41 24.42 -4.09
C THR A 93 17.39 25.79 -3.36
N PRO A 94 16.45 26.06 -2.41
CA PRO A 94 15.42 25.14 -1.89
C PRO A 94 14.09 25.16 -2.65
N ASN A 95 13.89 26.11 -3.58
CA ASN A 95 12.64 26.33 -4.35
C ASN A 95 12.32 25.23 -5.38
N GLY A 96 13.13 24.18 -5.46
CA GLY A 96 12.85 22.98 -6.24
C GLY A 96 11.68 22.17 -5.69
N HIS A 97 11.61 20.89 -6.03
CA HIS A 97 10.49 20.03 -5.66
C HIS A 97 10.97 18.69 -5.12
N THR A 98 10.13 18.04 -4.33
CA THR A 98 10.29 16.62 -4.03
C THR A 98 9.07 15.86 -4.55
N LEU A 99 9.33 14.77 -5.26
CA LEU A 99 8.34 13.83 -5.77
C LEU A 99 8.43 12.54 -4.97
N GLY A 100 7.30 11.93 -4.62
CA GLY A 100 7.24 10.67 -3.89
C GLY A 100 6.17 9.75 -4.45
N ILE A 101 6.47 8.45 -4.51
CA ILE A 101 5.51 7.39 -4.82
C ILE A 101 5.56 6.37 -3.68
N PHE A 102 4.41 6.14 -3.07
CA PHE A 102 4.20 5.19 -1.99
C PHE A 102 3.08 4.23 -2.38
N TYR A 103 3.04 3.08 -1.72
CA TYR A 103 2.02 2.09 -1.97
C TYR A 103 1.74 1.18 -0.77
N ALA A 104 0.55 0.61 -0.73
CA ALA A 104 0.17 -0.44 0.20
C ALA A 104 -0.42 -1.63 -0.57
N GLU A 105 0.00 -2.83 -0.22
CA GLU A 105 -0.47 -4.09 -0.80
C GLU A 105 -1.47 -4.75 0.14
N ASN A 106 -2.37 -5.58 -0.38
CA ASN A 106 -3.30 -6.39 0.41
C ASN A 106 -4.03 -5.56 1.48
N ILE A 107 -4.58 -4.42 1.06
CA ILE A 107 -5.14 -3.41 1.97
C ILE A 107 -6.40 -3.92 2.69
N ALA A 108 -6.68 -3.35 3.85
CA ALA A 108 -7.96 -3.52 4.53
C ALA A 108 -9.09 -2.78 3.77
N GLY A 109 -10.25 -3.41 3.66
CA GLY A 109 -11.43 -2.80 3.05
C GLY A 109 -12.17 -1.86 4.00
N GLY A 110 -12.93 -0.92 3.44
CA GLY A 110 -13.72 0.06 4.20
C GLY A 110 -13.49 1.51 3.76
N ALA A 111 -14.18 2.45 4.42
CA ALA A 111 -13.98 3.87 4.19
C ALA A 111 -12.55 4.25 4.61
N ASN A 112 -11.79 4.88 3.72
CA ASN A 112 -10.37 5.12 3.95
C ASN A 112 -9.96 6.54 3.58
N ALA A 113 -9.18 7.15 4.45
CA ALA A 113 -8.58 8.46 4.25
C ALA A 113 -7.05 8.40 4.38
N ILE A 114 -6.36 8.74 3.30
CA ILE A 114 -4.90 8.80 3.24
C ILE A 114 -4.45 10.14 3.81
N THR A 115 -3.48 10.10 4.71
CA THR A 115 -2.80 11.29 5.23
C THR A 115 -1.33 11.24 4.82
N VAL A 116 -0.87 12.32 4.17
CA VAL A 116 0.55 12.54 3.88
C VAL A 116 1.03 13.67 4.77
N SER A 117 2.10 13.43 5.52
CA SER A 117 2.82 14.47 6.26
C SER A 117 4.20 14.70 5.66
N ASP A 118 4.74 15.89 5.92
CA ASP A 118 6.00 16.39 5.38
C ASP A 118 6.78 17.15 6.48
N THR A 119 8.10 17.09 6.40
CA THR A 119 9.02 17.78 7.31
C THR A 119 9.19 19.26 7.00
N ILE A 120 8.87 19.71 5.78
CA ILE A 120 8.99 21.12 5.36
C ILE A 120 7.63 21.62 4.86
N SER A 121 7.25 22.84 5.24
CA SER A 121 6.06 23.48 4.69
C SER A 121 6.31 23.92 3.25
N GLY A 122 5.44 23.53 2.34
CA GLY A 122 5.54 23.88 0.93
C GLY A 122 4.24 23.58 0.20
N THR A 123 4.16 23.97 -1.07
CA THR A 123 2.99 23.60 -1.89
C THR A 123 2.91 22.08 -1.99
N MET A 124 1.77 21.48 -1.66
CA MET A 124 1.59 20.03 -1.65
C MET A 124 0.46 19.60 -2.57
N ARG A 125 0.70 18.57 -3.38
CA ARG A 125 -0.29 17.90 -4.22
C ARG A 125 -0.24 16.42 -3.98
N ILE A 126 -1.41 15.81 -3.82
CA ILE A 126 -1.56 14.37 -3.57
C ILE A 126 -2.53 13.79 -4.58
N ALA A 127 -2.20 12.62 -5.13
CA ALA A 127 -3.12 11.78 -5.86
C ALA A 127 -3.09 10.36 -5.29
N ILE A 128 -4.26 9.75 -5.18
CA ILE A 128 -4.42 8.38 -4.68
C ILE A 128 -5.15 7.55 -5.73
N VAL A 129 -4.78 6.28 -5.83
CA VAL A 129 -5.38 5.30 -6.74
C VAL A 129 -5.56 3.98 -6.00
N GLU A 130 -6.62 3.26 -6.33
CA GLU A 130 -6.84 1.88 -5.90
C GLU A 130 -6.87 0.98 -7.14
N TYR A 131 -6.10 -0.10 -7.11
CA TYR A 131 -6.07 -1.13 -8.15
C TYR A 131 -6.43 -2.49 -7.56
N SER A 132 -7.21 -3.27 -8.30
CA SER A 132 -7.38 -4.69 -8.04
C SER A 132 -6.43 -5.52 -8.90
N GLY A 133 -6.19 -6.76 -8.48
CA GLY A 133 -5.39 -7.73 -9.24
C GLY A 133 -3.87 -7.54 -9.17
N VAL A 134 -3.38 -6.52 -8.47
CA VAL A 134 -1.95 -6.37 -8.16
C VAL A 134 -1.54 -7.43 -7.13
N ALA A 135 -0.29 -7.90 -7.20
CA ALA A 135 0.22 -8.89 -6.26
C ALA A 135 0.06 -8.43 -4.79
N ALA A 136 -0.44 -9.33 -3.94
CA ALA A 136 -0.68 -9.07 -2.52
C ALA A 136 0.60 -8.92 -1.68
N THR A 137 1.74 -9.35 -2.23
CA THR A 137 3.07 -9.16 -1.65
C THR A 137 4.09 -8.97 -2.76
N ASN A 138 5.11 -8.14 -2.52
CA ASN A 138 6.24 -7.93 -3.42
C ASN A 138 5.82 -7.52 -4.85
N SER A 139 4.84 -6.63 -4.94
CA SER A 139 4.30 -6.07 -6.19
C SER A 139 5.28 -5.15 -6.93
N LEU A 140 6.24 -4.57 -6.21
CA LEU A 140 7.31 -3.78 -6.81
C LEU A 140 8.45 -4.70 -7.24
N ASP A 141 8.70 -4.76 -8.55
CA ASP A 141 9.80 -5.52 -9.15
C ASP A 141 11.11 -4.73 -9.12
N VAL A 142 11.23 -3.71 -9.97
CA VAL A 142 12.41 -2.83 -10.07
C VAL A 142 11.97 -1.37 -10.04
N PHE A 143 12.75 -0.53 -9.37
CA PHE A 143 12.65 0.92 -9.50
C PHE A 143 13.93 1.48 -10.13
N ALA A 144 13.78 2.50 -10.99
CA ALA A 144 14.93 3.18 -11.55
C ALA A 144 15.64 3.98 -10.45
N VAL A 145 16.97 3.85 -10.38
CA VAL A 145 17.82 4.70 -9.55
C VAL A 145 18.23 5.90 -10.39
N ALA A 146 18.04 7.11 -9.85
CA ALA A 146 18.43 8.36 -10.50
C ALA A 146 19.93 8.63 -10.34
#